data_AF-A0A443RT23-F1
#
_entry.id   AF-A0A443RT23-F1
#
_cell.length_a   1.000
_cell.length_b   1.000
_cell.length_c   1.000
_cell.angle_alpha   90.00
_cell.angle_beta   90.00
_cell.angle_gamma   90.00
#
_symmetry.space_group_name_H-M   'P 1'
#
loop_
_entity.id
_entity.type
_entity.pdbx_description
1 polymer ?
#
loop_
_entity_poly.entity_id
_entity_poly.type
_entity_poly.pdbx_seq_one_letter_code
_entity_poly.pdbx_strand_id
1 'polypeptide(L)'
;MEKEHIAKKQKTDQQGSTNEEKRRKLFITMDAYSRHKLLVNEYMLNHSGATKKLQRNNLNDRTDYDVLRENHKFLWEDDVEPETWEKRLAKKYYDRLFKEYCITDLSYYRQNKIALRWRTEKEVLDGKGQFCCAEKKCSVRDNLKSWEVNFSYSEHGENKNALVKL
;
A
#
# COMPACT_ATOMS: atom_id res chain seq x y z
N MET A 1 41.85 0.91 43.27
CA MET A 1 40.50 1.17 42.73
C MET A 1 40.27 2.66 42.49
N GLU A 2 40.35 3.53 43.51
CA GLU A 2 40.01 4.97 43.39
C GLU A 2 40.93 5.78 42.46
N LYS A 3 42.25 5.54 42.51
CA LYS A 3 43.24 6.23 41.62
C LYS A 3 43.07 5.88 40.14
N GLU A 4 42.60 4.67 39.81
CA GLU A 4 42.32 4.27 38.42
C GLU A 4 41.05 4.91 37.88
N HIS A 5 40.02 5.12 38.71
CA HIS A 5 38.82 5.86 38.32
C HIS A 5 39.12 7.34 38.06
N ILE A 6 39.99 7.96 38.84
CA ILE A 6 40.42 9.36 38.64
C ILE A 6 41.26 9.49 37.36
N ALA A 7 42.19 8.58 37.10
CA ALA A 7 43.00 8.59 35.88
C ALA A 7 42.14 8.28 34.62
N LYS A 8 41.14 7.40 34.72
CA LYS A 8 40.17 7.17 33.65
C LYS A 8 39.31 8.41 33.40
N LYS A 9 38.84 9.08 34.45
CA LYS A 9 38.06 10.32 34.37
C LYS A 9 38.83 11.46 33.71
N GLN A 10 40.08 11.69 34.13
CA GLN A 10 40.99 12.68 33.54
C GLN A 10 41.29 12.39 32.06
N LYS A 11 41.44 11.11 31.68
CA LYS A 11 41.59 10.72 30.27
C LYS A 11 40.33 10.98 29.46
N THR A 12 39.13 10.67 29.97
CA THR A 12 37.87 11.01 29.28
C THR A 12 37.67 12.52 29.12
N ASP A 13 38.04 13.32 30.13
CA ASP A 13 37.87 14.77 30.10
C ASP A 13 38.84 15.43 29.09
N GLN A 14 40.10 14.96 29.03
CA GLN A 14 41.09 15.40 28.02
C GLN A 14 40.72 14.94 26.58
N GLN A 15 40.10 13.76 26.45
CA GLN A 15 39.61 13.26 25.16
C GLN A 15 38.38 14.07 24.68
N GLY A 16 37.56 14.58 25.61
CA GLY A 16 36.42 15.44 25.31
C GLY A 16 36.83 16.80 24.77
N SER A 17 37.78 17.49 25.43
CA SER A 17 38.23 18.82 25.01
C SER A 17 38.90 18.84 23.63
N THR A 18 39.73 17.84 23.34
CA THR A 18 40.39 17.69 22.03
C THR A 18 39.42 17.37 20.90
N ASN A 19 38.29 16.74 21.19
CA ASN A 19 37.25 16.46 20.21
C ASN A 19 36.40 17.70 19.90
N GLU A 20 36.11 18.52 20.91
CA GLU A 20 35.41 19.80 20.72
C GLU A 20 36.20 20.79 19.86
N GLU A 21 37.51 20.89 20.07
CA GLU A 21 38.38 21.73 19.25
C GLU A 21 38.43 21.28 17.78
N LYS A 22 38.46 19.97 17.54
CA LYS A 22 38.38 19.38 16.19
C LYS A 22 37.03 19.68 15.54
N ARG A 23 35.92 19.59 16.28
CA ARG A 23 34.58 19.95 15.79
C ARG A 23 34.50 21.42 15.41
N ARG A 24 35.07 22.33 16.22
CA ARG A 24 35.10 23.77 15.92
C ARG A 24 35.90 24.09 14.66
N LYS A 25 37.08 23.47 14.50
CA LYS A 25 37.90 23.63 13.29
C LYS A 25 37.17 23.12 12.05
N LEU A 26 36.58 21.94 12.12
CA LEU A 26 35.78 21.37 11.03
C LEU A 26 34.61 22.29 10.67
N PHE A 27 33.90 22.80 11.67
CA PHE A 27 32.77 23.71 11.48
C PHE A 27 33.16 24.99 10.74
N ILE A 28 34.33 25.56 11.00
CA ILE A 28 34.80 26.79 10.32
C ILE A 28 35.19 26.50 8.87
N THR A 29 35.76 25.32 8.59
CA THR A 29 36.23 24.93 7.25
C THR A 29 35.13 24.49 6.28
N MET A 30 33.92 24.21 6.79
CA MET A 30 32.82 23.70 5.99
C MET A 30 32.09 24.82 5.21
N ASP A 31 31.59 24.46 4.03
CA ASP A 31 30.69 25.32 3.24
C ASP A 31 29.41 25.68 4.01
N ALA A 32 28.80 26.82 3.68
CA ALA A 32 27.57 27.32 4.30
C ALA A 32 26.44 26.28 4.31
N TYR A 33 26.24 25.54 3.20
CA TYR A 33 25.21 24.49 3.13
C TYR A 33 25.55 23.31 4.05
N SER A 34 26.81 22.90 4.05
CA SER A 34 27.29 21.77 4.85
C SER A 34 27.19 22.07 6.36
N ARG A 35 27.51 23.29 6.78
CA ARG A 35 27.34 23.76 8.16
C ARG A 35 25.87 23.76 8.58
N HIS A 36 24.99 24.28 7.72
CA HIS A 36 23.55 24.28 7.98
C HIS A 36 23.01 22.87 8.20
N LYS A 37 23.36 21.92 7.33
CA LYS A 37 22.93 20.52 7.46
C LYS A 37 23.38 19.88 8.78
N LEU A 38 24.62 20.14 9.18
CA LEU A 38 25.18 19.62 10.44
C LEU A 38 24.44 20.20 11.65
N LEU A 39 24.22 21.52 11.70
CA LEU A 39 23.48 22.18 12.79
C LEU A 39 22.03 21.70 12.88
N VAL A 40 21.35 21.58 11.74
CA VAL A 40 19.97 21.10 11.70
C VAL A 40 19.90 19.67 12.22
N ASN A 41 20.81 18.78 11.78
CA ASN A 41 20.85 17.40 12.26
C ASN A 41 21.12 17.33 13.77
N GLU A 42 22.08 18.10 14.27
CA GLU A 42 22.42 18.14 15.70
C GLU A 42 21.26 18.67 16.55
N TYR A 43 20.59 19.73 16.09
CA TYR A 43 19.38 20.24 16.73
C TYR A 43 18.26 19.20 16.77
N MET A 44 18.04 18.47 15.67
CA MET A 44 16.99 17.45 15.56
C MET A 44 17.26 16.22 16.44
N LEU A 45 18.54 15.86 16.64
CA LEU A 45 18.94 14.73 17.49
C LEU A 45 18.90 15.05 18.98
N ASN A 46 19.28 16.28 19.36
CA ASN A 46 19.42 16.67 20.77
C ASN A 46 18.12 17.23 21.38
N HIS A 47 17.20 17.76 20.56
CA HIS A 47 15.94 18.32 21.04
C HIS A 47 14.80 17.30 20.96
N SER A 48 14.35 16.81 22.12
CA SER A 48 13.25 15.84 22.21
C SER A 48 11.97 16.39 21.56
N GLY A 49 11.49 15.71 20.51
CA GLY A 49 10.28 16.09 19.78
C GLY A 49 10.53 16.92 18.50
N ALA A 50 11.76 17.36 18.23
CA ALA A 50 12.10 18.05 16.98
C ALA A 50 11.85 17.18 15.73
N THR A 51 12.03 15.86 15.85
CA THR A 51 11.73 14.87 14.79
C THR A 51 10.26 14.87 14.35
N LYS A 52 9.32 15.33 15.19
CA LYS A 52 7.89 15.44 14.80
C LYS A 52 7.69 16.46 13.68
N LYS A 53 8.57 17.46 13.56
CA LYS A 53 8.54 18.46 12.48
C LYS A 53 9.05 17.91 11.14
N LEU A 54 9.69 16.74 11.14
CA LEU A 54 10.18 16.05 9.94
C LEU A 54 9.15 15.09 9.34
N GLN A 55 7.95 15.00 9.93
CA GLN A 55 6.91 14.13 9.39
C GLN A 55 6.44 14.68 8.04
N ARG A 56 6.56 13.85 7.00
CA ARG A 56 5.99 14.12 5.69
C ARG A 56 4.46 14.20 5.82
N ASN A 57 3.87 15.23 5.22
CA ASN A 57 2.42 15.34 5.10
C ASN A 57 1.92 14.34 4.05
N ASN A 58 1.40 13.19 4.49
CA ASN A 58 0.88 12.15 3.59
C ASN A 58 -0.61 12.34 3.21
N LEU A 59 -1.22 13.47 3.56
CA LEU A 59 -2.68 13.69 3.41
C LEU A 59 -3.15 13.69 1.95
N ASN A 60 -2.29 14.11 1.02
CA ASN A 60 -2.58 14.17 -0.42
C ASN A 60 -1.78 13.14 -1.23
N ASP A 61 -1.14 12.16 -0.58
CA ASP A 61 -0.38 11.15 -1.30
C ASP A 61 -1.36 10.19 -2.00
N ARG A 62 -1.40 10.26 -3.33
CA ARG A 62 -2.19 9.34 -4.17
C ARG A 62 -1.36 8.09 -4.41
N THR A 63 -1.85 6.94 -3.94
CA THR A 63 -1.16 5.66 -4.16
C THR A 63 -1.62 4.99 -5.44
N ASP A 64 -0.80 4.11 -6.01
CA ASP A 64 -1.18 3.29 -7.17
C ASP A 64 -2.47 2.50 -6.93
N TYR A 65 -2.72 2.12 -5.67
CA TYR A 65 -3.94 1.44 -5.26
C TYR A 65 -5.17 2.36 -5.34
N ASP A 66 -5.05 3.64 -4.97
CA ASP A 66 -6.13 4.61 -5.09
C ASP A 66 -6.45 4.87 -6.57
N VAL A 67 -5.41 5.01 -7.40
CA VAL A 67 -5.55 5.12 -8.86
C VAL A 67 -6.32 3.94 -9.45
N LEU A 68 -5.96 2.72 -9.02
CA LEU A 68 -6.62 1.50 -9.46
C LEU A 68 -8.09 1.46 -9.01
N ARG A 69 -8.38 1.87 -7.77
CA ARG A 69 -9.75 1.90 -7.23
C ARG A 69 -10.63 2.88 -7.99
N GLU A 70 -10.11 4.04 -8.36
CA GLU A 70 -10.84 5.08 -9.10
C GLU A 70 -11.15 4.68 -10.55
N ASN A 71 -10.22 3.97 -11.20
CA ASN A 71 -10.32 3.61 -12.63
C ASN A 71 -10.70 2.13 -12.86
N HIS A 72 -10.97 1.38 -11.80
CA HIS A 72 -11.40 -0.01 -11.88
C HIS A 72 -12.73 -0.08 -12.63
N LYS A 73 -12.78 -0.97 -13.63
CA LYS A 73 -14.01 -1.37 -14.31
C LYS A 73 -14.25 -2.86 -14.13
N PHE A 74 -15.51 -3.26 -14.01
CA PHE A 74 -15.89 -4.66 -13.86
C PHE A 74 -15.61 -5.46 -15.13
N LEU A 75 -15.87 -4.86 -16.30
CA LEU A 75 -15.52 -5.39 -17.61
C LEU A 75 -14.80 -4.31 -18.44
N TRP A 76 -13.71 -4.69 -19.08
CA TRP A 76 -13.04 -3.89 -20.10
C TRP A 76 -13.42 -4.40 -21.48
N GLU A 77 -13.62 -3.48 -22.40
CA GLU A 77 -13.74 -3.80 -23.83
C GLU A 77 -12.35 -4.05 -24.39
N ASP A 78 -12.16 -5.17 -25.08
CA ASP A 78 -10.84 -5.61 -25.55
C ASP A 78 -10.24 -4.63 -26.57
N ASP A 79 -11.09 -4.03 -27.41
CA ASP A 79 -10.71 -3.18 -28.55
C ASP A 79 -10.39 -1.72 -28.18
N VAL A 80 -10.62 -1.31 -26.94
CA VAL A 80 -10.37 0.08 -26.51
C VAL A 80 -9.05 0.16 -25.75
N GLU A 81 -8.06 0.84 -26.36
CA GLU A 81 -6.85 1.22 -25.64
C GLU A 81 -7.11 2.43 -24.73
N PRO A 82 -6.73 2.35 -23.45
CA PRO A 82 -6.96 3.45 -22.52
C PRO A 82 -6.02 4.63 -22.78
N GLU A 83 -6.61 5.82 -22.89
CA GLU A 83 -5.90 7.08 -23.18
C GLU A 83 -4.94 7.51 -22.06
N THR A 84 -5.30 7.26 -20.80
CA THR A 84 -4.52 7.70 -19.63
C THR A 84 -3.71 6.58 -19.01
N TRP A 85 -2.57 6.92 -18.40
CA TRP A 85 -1.70 5.94 -17.75
C TRP A 85 -2.41 5.24 -16.57
N GLU A 86 -3.31 5.93 -15.86
CA GLU A 86 -4.12 5.37 -14.77
C GLU A 86 -5.02 4.24 -15.28
N LYS A 87 -5.70 4.48 -16.40
CA LYS A 87 -6.57 3.48 -17.04
C LYS A 87 -5.74 2.32 -17.62
N ARG A 88 -4.54 2.59 -18.15
CA ARG A 88 -3.59 1.54 -18.58
C ARG A 88 -3.15 0.65 -17.44
N LEU A 89 -2.87 1.22 -16.26
CA LEU A 89 -2.55 0.47 -15.05
C LEU A 89 -3.73 -0.43 -14.64
N ALA A 90 -4.95 0.11 -14.65
CA ALA A 90 -6.15 -0.64 -14.32
C ALA A 90 -6.43 -1.79 -15.31
N LYS A 91 -6.28 -1.55 -16.63
CA LYS A 91 -6.40 -2.59 -17.66
C LYS A 91 -5.38 -3.71 -17.46
N LYS A 92 -4.11 -3.36 -17.24
CA LYS A 92 -3.06 -4.36 -16.96
C LYS A 92 -3.37 -5.23 -15.73
N TYR A 93 -3.95 -4.64 -14.69
CA TYR A 93 -4.40 -5.40 -13.52
C TYR A 93 -5.56 -6.33 -13.86
N TYR A 94 -6.54 -5.83 -14.63
CA TYR A 94 -7.70 -6.60 -15.10
C TYR A 94 -7.32 -7.80 -15.98
N ASP A 95 -6.33 -7.64 -16.86
CA ASP A 95 -5.85 -8.71 -17.74
C ASP A 95 -5.21 -9.85 -16.95
N ARG A 96 -4.58 -9.53 -15.81
CA ARG A 96 -4.00 -10.51 -14.89
C ARG A 96 -5.04 -11.30 -14.09
N LEU A 97 -6.30 -10.85 -14.03
CA LEU A 97 -7.36 -11.55 -13.31
C LEU A 97 -7.86 -12.77 -14.10
N PHE A 98 -8.12 -13.86 -13.37
CA PHE A 98 -8.79 -15.05 -13.89
C PHE A 98 -10.31 -14.84 -13.89
N LYS A 99 -10.90 -14.77 -15.09
CA LYS A 99 -12.29 -14.31 -15.32
C LYS A 99 -13.29 -15.41 -15.69
N GLU A 100 -13.03 -16.65 -15.29
CA GLU A 100 -13.93 -17.76 -15.61
C GLU A 100 -15.10 -17.88 -14.63
N TYR A 101 -14.84 -17.74 -13.33
CA TYR A 101 -15.85 -17.79 -12.27
C TYR A 101 -15.73 -16.56 -11.38
N CYS A 102 -16.87 -16.03 -10.95
CA CYS A 102 -16.96 -14.94 -9.98
C CYS A 102 -17.20 -15.46 -8.56
N ILE A 103 -16.88 -14.64 -7.58
CA ILE A 103 -17.26 -14.84 -6.18
C ILE A 103 -18.49 -14.00 -5.88
N THR A 104 -19.44 -14.59 -5.17
CA THR A 104 -20.65 -13.91 -4.70
C THR A 104 -20.52 -13.52 -3.24
N ASP A 105 -21.11 -12.39 -2.89
CA ASP A 105 -21.51 -12.08 -1.52
C ASP A 105 -23.03 -12.03 -1.48
N LEU A 106 -23.62 -13.09 -0.94
CA LEU A 106 -25.05 -13.26 -0.75
C LEU A 106 -25.49 -12.80 0.64
N SER A 107 -24.66 -12.11 1.43
CA SER A 107 -25.02 -11.70 2.81
C SER A 107 -26.36 -10.94 2.91
N TYR A 108 -26.71 -10.16 1.88
CA TYR A 108 -27.94 -9.37 1.82
C TYR A 108 -28.92 -9.85 0.73
N TYR A 109 -28.87 -11.13 0.36
CA TYR A 109 -29.73 -11.68 -0.69
C TYR A 109 -31.23 -11.47 -0.43
N ARG A 110 -31.66 -11.48 0.83
CA ARG A 110 -33.07 -11.22 1.22
C ARG A 110 -33.54 -9.80 0.90
N GLN A 111 -32.63 -8.85 0.80
CA GLN A 111 -32.91 -7.47 0.39
C GLN A 111 -32.73 -7.30 -1.14
N ASN A 112 -32.59 -8.40 -1.87
CA ASN A 112 -32.27 -8.43 -3.30
C ASN A 112 -30.95 -7.71 -3.63
N LYS A 113 -30.01 -7.66 -2.68
CA LYS A 113 -28.68 -7.08 -2.84
C LYS A 113 -27.67 -8.22 -2.92
N ILE A 114 -27.05 -8.34 -4.10
CA ILE A 114 -26.02 -9.32 -4.39
C ILE A 114 -24.79 -8.56 -4.87
N ALA A 115 -23.61 -8.91 -4.35
CA ALA A 115 -22.36 -8.35 -4.83
C ALA A 115 -21.56 -9.44 -5.53
N LEU A 116 -20.98 -9.11 -6.67
CA LEU A 116 -20.08 -9.98 -7.41
C LEU A 116 -18.70 -9.35 -7.48
N ARG A 117 -17.67 -10.20 -7.47
CA ARG A 117 -16.30 -9.79 -7.76
C ARG A 117 -15.52 -10.90 -8.45
N TRP A 118 -14.50 -10.52 -9.18
CA TRP A 118 -13.52 -11.46 -9.71
C TRP A 118 -12.69 -12.10 -8.58
N ARG A 119 -12.19 -13.31 -8.86
CA ARG A 119 -11.39 -14.10 -7.92
C ARG A 119 -9.99 -13.52 -7.76
N THR A 120 -9.44 -13.66 -6.55
CA THR A 120 -8.02 -13.39 -6.28
C THR A 120 -7.16 -14.63 -6.54
N GLU A 121 -5.86 -14.45 -6.74
CA GLU A 121 -4.90 -15.54 -6.98
C GLU A 121 -5.02 -16.68 -5.96
N LYS A 122 -5.09 -16.35 -4.67
CA LYS A 122 -5.25 -17.34 -3.59
C LYS A 122 -6.53 -18.16 -3.72
N GLU A 123 -7.62 -17.55 -4.15
CA GLU A 123 -8.92 -18.20 -4.30
C GLU A 123 -9.00 -19.08 -5.54
N VAL A 124 -8.28 -18.68 -6.60
CA VAL A 124 -8.10 -19.51 -7.80
C VAL A 124 -7.31 -20.76 -7.44
N LEU A 125 -6.23 -20.63 -6.65
CA LEU A 125 -5.44 -21.77 -6.17
C LEU A 125 -6.24 -22.70 -5.25
N ASP A 126 -7.11 -22.18 -4.40
CA ASP A 126 -8.02 -22.97 -3.56
C ASP A 126 -9.19 -23.59 -4.35
N GLY A 127 -9.40 -23.17 -5.60
CA GLY A 127 -10.48 -23.67 -6.46
C GLY A 127 -11.86 -23.11 -6.11
N LYS A 128 -11.95 -21.95 -5.43
CA LYS A 128 -13.24 -21.29 -5.16
C LYS A 128 -13.97 -20.93 -6.46
N GLY A 129 -15.28 -21.17 -6.48
CA GLY A 129 -16.16 -21.07 -7.65
C GLY A 129 -16.25 -22.36 -8.46
N GLN A 130 -15.17 -23.14 -8.58
CA GLN A 130 -15.14 -24.34 -9.41
C GLN A 130 -15.30 -25.63 -8.59
N PHE A 131 -14.43 -25.83 -7.59
CA PHE A 131 -14.42 -27.00 -6.72
C PHE A 131 -14.95 -26.71 -5.32
N CYS A 132 -15.13 -25.43 -5.00
CA CYS A 132 -15.72 -24.94 -3.76
C CYS A 132 -16.78 -23.89 -4.10
N CYS A 133 -17.83 -23.81 -3.30
CA CYS A 133 -18.90 -22.83 -3.46
C CYS A 133 -18.35 -21.41 -3.66
N ALA A 134 -18.92 -20.68 -4.62
CA ALA A 134 -18.54 -19.31 -4.99
C ALA A 134 -18.88 -18.26 -3.91
N GLU A 135 -19.70 -18.61 -2.92
CA GLU A 135 -20.09 -17.67 -1.86
C GLU A 135 -18.93 -17.37 -0.92
N LYS A 136 -18.69 -16.09 -0.65
CA LYS A 136 -17.54 -15.58 0.13
C LYS A 136 -17.30 -16.31 1.45
N LYS A 137 -18.38 -16.64 2.17
CA LYS A 137 -18.35 -17.29 3.50
C LYS A 137 -18.56 -18.81 3.45
N CYS A 138 -18.91 -19.36 2.30
CA CYS A 138 -19.17 -20.79 2.16
C CYS A 138 -17.88 -21.55 1.82
N SER A 139 -17.76 -22.78 2.30
CA SER A 139 -16.64 -23.69 2.07
C SER A 139 -17.08 -25.09 1.62
N VAL A 140 -18.35 -25.24 1.24
CA VAL A 140 -18.91 -26.50 0.74
C VAL A 140 -18.31 -26.84 -0.61
N ARG A 141 -17.92 -28.10 -0.80
CA ARG A 141 -17.31 -28.63 -2.03
C ARG A 141 -18.17 -29.65 -2.76
N ASP A 142 -19.19 -30.18 -2.10
CA ASP A 142 -20.04 -31.24 -2.64
C ASP A 142 -21.27 -30.69 -3.38
N ASN A 143 -21.74 -31.42 -4.40
CA ASN A 143 -22.96 -31.14 -5.16
C ASN A 143 -23.04 -29.71 -5.76
N LEU A 144 -21.90 -29.18 -6.20
CA LEU A 144 -21.84 -27.86 -6.84
C LEU A 144 -22.42 -27.91 -8.25
N LYS A 145 -23.11 -26.85 -8.65
CA LYS A 145 -23.59 -26.62 -10.01
C LYS A 145 -23.18 -25.23 -10.44
N SER A 146 -22.63 -25.13 -11.64
CA SER A 146 -22.30 -23.84 -12.24
C SER A 146 -23.54 -23.22 -12.88
N TRP A 147 -23.72 -21.93 -12.66
CA TRP A 147 -24.83 -21.16 -13.24
C TRP A 147 -24.29 -19.94 -13.98
N GLU A 148 -24.92 -19.64 -15.12
CA GLU A 148 -24.73 -18.37 -15.81
C GLU A 148 -25.88 -17.44 -15.43
N VAL A 149 -25.54 -16.32 -14.80
CA VAL A 149 -26.52 -15.35 -14.32
C VAL A 149 -26.33 -14.03 -15.04
N ASN A 150 -27.45 -13.38 -15.38
CA ASN A 150 -27.42 -12.02 -15.90
C ASN A 150 -27.19 -11.05 -14.73
N PHE A 151 -26.02 -10.44 -14.70
CA PHE A 151 -25.63 -9.47 -13.69
C PHE A 151 -25.80 -8.05 -14.23
N SER A 152 -26.78 -7.33 -13.68
CA SER A 152 -26.98 -5.91 -13.92
C SER A 152 -26.24 -5.09 -12.87
N TYR A 153 -25.41 -4.15 -13.31
CA TYR A 153 -24.62 -3.28 -12.44
C TYR A 153 -24.55 -1.85 -12.99
N SER A 154 -24.38 -0.88 -12.10
CA SER A 154 -24.16 0.51 -12.48
C SER A 154 -22.68 0.85 -12.35
N GLU A 155 -22.08 1.40 -13.41
CA GLU A 155 -20.68 1.80 -13.46
C GLU A 155 -20.60 3.19 -14.10
N HIS A 156 -19.95 4.16 -13.43
CA HIS A 156 -19.85 5.55 -13.88
C HIS A 156 -21.18 6.23 -14.28
N GLY A 157 -22.30 5.81 -13.66
CA GLY A 157 -23.63 6.37 -13.94
C GLY A 157 -24.39 5.68 -15.08
N GLU A 158 -23.78 4.70 -15.73
CA GLU A 158 -24.41 3.89 -16.77
C GLU A 158 -24.79 2.51 -16.24
N ASN A 159 -25.94 1.99 -16.64
CA ASN A 159 -26.35 0.63 -16.31
C ASN A 159 -25.85 -0.34 -17.39
N LYS A 160 -25.07 -1.32 -16.96
CA LYS A 160 -24.50 -2.37 -17.81
C LYS A 160 -25.02 -3.73 -17.35
N ASN A 161 -25.13 -4.64 -18.30
CA ASN A 161 -25.51 -6.02 -18.06
C ASN A 161 -24.43 -6.95 -18.61
N ALA A 162 -24.12 -8.00 -17.86
CA ALA A 162 -23.16 -9.00 -18.28
C ALA A 162 -23.59 -10.39 -17.81
N LEU A 163 -23.35 -11.39 -18.66
CA LEU A 163 -23.53 -12.77 -18.25
C LEU A 163 -22.28 -13.24 -17.49
N VAL A 164 -22.47 -13.70 -16.26
CA VAL A 164 -21.38 -14.09 -15.36
C VAL A 164 -21.59 -15.52 -14.88
N LYS A 165 -20.51 -16.30 -14.85
CA LYS A 165 -20.49 -17.67 -14.33
C LYS A 165 -20.19 -17.68 -12.82
N LEU A 166 -20.95 -18.50 -12.11
CA LEU A 166 -20.86 -18.75 -10.66
C LEU A 166 -20.78 -20.24 -10.37
#